data_AF-A0A7C1BED0-F1
#
_entry.id   AF-A0A7C1BED0-F1
#
_cell.length_a   1.000
_cell.length_b   1.000
_cell.length_c   1.000
_cell.angle_alpha   90.00
_cell.angle_beta   90.00
_cell.angle_gamma   90.00
#
_symmetry.space_group_name_H-M   'P 1'
#
loop_
_entity.id
_entity.type
_entity.pdbx_description
1 polymer ?
#
loop_
_entity_poly.entity_id
_entity_poly.type
_entity_poly.pdbx_seq_one_letter_code
_entity_poly.pdbx_strand_id
1 'polypeptide(L)'
;MANVNRSARKRVRQAQKRRLRNKSYKSFVKTLTKKFRAETDPEKKKELLSLLYAALDKGVSKGIFHRNTAARRKRKAALLLRRSLEG
;
A
#
# COMPACT_ATOMS: atom_id res chain seq x y z
N MET A 1 14.76 -34.56 -15.14
CA MET A 1 14.05 -33.49 -15.89
C MET A 1 12.82 -33.07 -15.10
N ALA A 2 12.70 -31.79 -14.74
CA ALA A 2 11.50 -31.33 -14.03
C ALA A 2 10.31 -31.33 -14.98
N ASN A 3 9.35 -32.23 -14.75
CA ASN A 3 8.08 -32.25 -15.46
C ASN A 3 7.27 -31.01 -15.08
N VAL A 4 7.54 -29.86 -15.71
CA VAL A 4 6.77 -28.63 -15.50
C VAL A 4 5.40 -28.82 -16.13
N ASN A 5 4.51 -29.37 -15.30
CA ASN A 5 3.14 -29.70 -15.64
C ASN A 5 2.43 -28.45 -16.21
N ARG A 6 1.46 -28.63 -17.13
CA ARG A 6 0.78 -27.51 -17.82
C ARG A 6 0.17 -26.50 -16.83
N SER A 7 -0.31 -27.00 -15.70
CA SER A 7 -0.81 -26.23 -14.55
C SER A 7 0.26 -25.33 -13.93
N ALA A 8 1.48 -25.82 -13.74
CA ALA A 8 2.60 -25.05 -13.19
C ALA A 8 3.00 -23.88 -14.10
N ARG A 9 3.11 -24.12 -15.42
CA ARG A 9 3.36 -23.04 -16.41
C ARG A 9 2.26 -21.96 -16.38
N LYS A 10 0.99 -22.36 -16.22
CA LYS A 10 -0.13 -21.43 -16.04
C LYS A 10 0.02 -20.60 -14.76
N ARG A 11 0.39 -21.23 -13.64
CA ARG A 11 0.62 -20.53 -12.36
C ARG A 11 1.71 -19.48 -12.46
N VAL A 12 2.84 -19.78 -13.12
CA VAL A 12 3.94 -18.82 -13.33
C VAL A 12 3.46 -17.58 -14.09
N ARG A 13 2.74 -17.77 -15.21
CA ARG A 13 2.18 -16.64 -15.99
C ARG A 13 1.21 -15.78 -15.17
N GLN A 14 0.33 -16.40 -14.39
CA GLN A 14 -0.60 -15.69 -13.51
C GLN A 14 0.14 -14.92 -12.40
N ALA A 15 1.16 -15.54 -11.81
CA ALA A 15 1.97 -14.93 -10.76
C ALA A 15 2.72 -13.69 -11.26
N GLN A 16 3.29 -13.74 -12.46
CA GLN A 16 3.95 -12.59 -13.09
C GLN A 16 2.99 -11.40 -13.28
N LYS A 17 1.80 -11.65 -13.84
CA LYS A 17 0.76 -10.61 -13.99
C LYS A 17 0.36 -9.99 -12.66
N ARG A 18 0.12 -10.82 -11.63
CA ARG A 18 -0.21 -10.36 -10.27
C ARG A 18 0.96 -9.58 -9.64
N ARG A 19 2.20 -10.03 -9.84
CA ARG A 19 3.42 -9.38 -9.34
C ARG A 19 3.56 -7.96 -9.88
N LEU A 20 3.39 -7.75 -11.19
CA LEU A 20 3.51 -6.43 -11.82
C LEU A 20 2.47 -5.45 -11.26
N ARG A 21 1.19 -5.87 -11.21
CA ARG A 21 0.11 -5.06 -10.63
C ARG A 21 0.37 -4.72 -9.17
N ASN A 22 0.74 -5.72 -8.37
CA ASN A 22 0.98 -5.52 -6.94
C ASN A 22 2.23 -4.66 -6.69
N LYS A 23 3.26 -4.75 -7.54
CA LYS A 23 4.47 -3.91 -7.48
C LYS A 23 4.10 -2.45 -7.70
N SER A 24 3.36 -2.15 -8.78
CA SER A 24 2.91 -0.78 -9.08
C SER A 24 2.09 -0.19 -7.91
N TYR A 25 1.12 -0.94 -7.41
CA TYR A 25 0.28 -0.49 -6.29
C TYR A 25 1.06 -0.27 -4.99
N LYS A 26 2.00 -1.18 -4.66
CA LYS A 26 2.87 -1.04 -3.49
C LYS A 26 3.77 0.18 -3.61
N SER A 27 4.31 0.45 -4.80
CA SER A 27 5.10 1.65 -5.07
C SER A 27 4.27 2.91 -4.92
N PHE A 28 3.05 2.94 -5.46
CA PHE A 28 2.12 4.07 -5.31
C PHE A 28 1.86 4.41 -3.83
N VAL A 29 1.50 3.42 -3.01
CA VAL A 29 1.28 3.63 -1.57
C VAL A 29 2.56 4.10 -0.87
N LYS A 30 3.74 3.58 -1.27
CA LYS A 30 5.04 4.02 -0.72
C LYS A 30 5.31 5.49 -1.06
N THR A 31 5.01 5.90 -2.29
CA THR A 31 5.15 7.30 -2.73
C THR A 31 4.22 8.23 -1.97
N LEU A 32 2.94 7.87 -1.82
CA LEU A 32 1.99 8.64 -1.00
C LEU A 32 2.46 8.77 0.45
N THR A 33 2.96 7.67 1.04
CA THR A 33 3.48 7.69 2.42
C THR A 33 4.70 8.61 2.54
N LYS A 34 5.56 8.69 1.53
CA LYS A 34 6.69 9.63 1.51
C LYS A 34 6.21 11.08 1.44
N LYS A 35 5.27 11.39 0.54
CA LYS A 35 4.68 12.73 0.41
C LYS A 35 4.05 13.18 1.73
N PHE A 36 3.24 12.34 2.36
CA PHE A 36 2.63 12.62 3.66
C PHE A 36 3.64 12.96 4.77
N ARG A 37 4.84 12.34 4.74
CA ARG A 37 5.89 12.62 5.74
C ARG A 37 6.66 13.90 5.46
N ALA A 38 6.82 14.27 4.20
CA ALA A 38 7.54 15.47 3.79
C ALA A 38 6.66 16.73 3.93
N GLU A 39 5.34 16.57 3.91
CA GLU A 39 4.39 17.68 4.01
C GLU A 39 4.38 18.31 5.41
N THR A 40 4.49 19.64 5.42
CA THR A 40 4.47 20.49 6.63
C THR A 40 3.14 21.20 6.79
N ASP A 41 2.44 21.47 5.69
CA ASP A 41 1.13 22.12 5.71
C ASP A 41 0.05 21.20 6.31
N PRO A 42 -0.60 21.60 7.43
CA PRO A 42 -1.56 20.75 8.13
C PRO A 42 -2.80 20.41 7.29
N GLU A 43 -3.23 21.27 6.38
CA GLU A 43 -4.41 21.00 5.54
C GLU A 43 -4.10 19.93 4.49
N LYS A 44 -3.03 20.14 3.72
CA LYS A 44 -2.55 19.17 2.73
C LYS A 44 -2.19 17.83 3.36
N LYS A 45 -1.66 17.83 4.58
CA LYS A 45 -1.32 16.61 5.31
C LYS A 45 -2.56 15.79 5.67
N LYS A 46 -3.69 16.44 6.01
CA LYS A 46 -4.99 15.78 6.24
C LYS A 46 -5.54 15.19 4.94
N GLU A 47 -5.46 15.91 3.83
CA GLU A 47 -5.88 15.41 2.51
C GLU A 47 -5.08 14.17 2.09
N LEU A 48 -3.75 14.25 2.20
CA LEU A 48 -2.84 13.14 1.91
C LEU A 48 -3.10 11.93 2.81
N LEU A 49 -3.49 12.15 4.07
CA LEU A 49 -3.89 11.08 4.98
C LEU A 49 -5.16 10.37 4.50
N SER A 50 -6.18 11.12 4.10
CA SER A 50 -7.42 10.57 3.53
C SER A 50 -7.14 9.73 2.28
N LEU A 51 -6.34 10.27 1.36
CA LEU A 51 -5.90 9.53 0.16
C LEU A 51 -5.12 8.26 0.50
N LEU A 52 -4.22 8.33 1.50
CA LEU A 52 -3.46 7.18 1.96
C LEU A 52 -4.38 6.09 2.54
N TYR A 53 -5.41 6.47 3.29
CA TYR A 53 -6.38 5.52 3.85
C TYR A 53 -7.18 4.83 2.75
N ALA A 54 -7.73 5.61 1.81
CA ALA A 54 -8.44 5.07 0.65
C ALA A 54 -7.56 4.10 -0.16
N ALA A 55 -6.29 4.46 -0.39
CA ALA A 55 -5.34 3.59 -1.09
C ALA A 55 -5.02 2.32 -0.30
N LEU A 56 -4.91 2.37 1.02
CA LEU A 56 -4.67 1.17 1.83
C LEU A 56 -5.88 0.23 1.78
N ASP A 57 -7.10 0.75 1.94
CA ASP A 57 -8.32 -0.06 1.97
C ASP A 57 -8.63 -0.69 0.61
N LYS A 58 -8.47 0.07 -0.47
CA LYS A 58 -8.56 -0.46 -1.83
C LYS A 58 -7.48 -1.50 -2.14
N GLY A 59 -6.34 -1.43 -1.43
CA GLY A 59 -5.31 -2.46 -1.49
C GLY A 59 -5.67 -3.73 -0.73
N VAL A 60 -6.43 -3.63 0.36
CA VAL A 60 -6.96 -4.79 1.11
C VAL A 60 -8.05 -5.48 0.30
N SER A 61 -9.02 -4.73 -0.24
CA SER A 61 -10.10 -5.32 -1.05
C SER A 61 -9.59 -6.05 -2.30
N LYS A 62 -8.51 -5.55 -2.91
CA LYS A 62 -7.82 -6.19 -4.04
C LYS A 62 -6.88 -7.35 -3.64
N GLY A 63 -6.78 -7.68 -2.36
CA GLY A 63 -5.90 -8.73 -1.83
C GLY A 63 -4.39 -8.44 -1.98
N ILE A 64 -4.00 -7.16 -2.10
CA ILE A 64 -2.60 -6.74 -2.24
C ILE A 64 -1.94 -6.63 -0.86
N PHE A 65 -2.70 -6.21 0.15
CA PHE A 65 -2.29 -6.13 1.55
C PHE A 65 -3.21 -6.95 2.44
N HIS A 66 -2.64 -7.55 3.48
CA HIS A 66 -3.43 -8.10 4.57
C HIS A 66 -4.05 -6.97 5.41
N ARG A 67 -5.26 -7.17 5.94
CA ARG A 67 -5.98 -6.24 6.83
C ARG A 67 -5.09 -5.68 7.95
N ASN A 68 -4.33 -6.54 8.62
CA ASN A 68 -3.46 -6.10 9.73
C ASN A 68 -2.30 -5.22 9.26
N THR A 69 -1.82 -5.41 8.02
CA THR A 69 -0.78 -4.56 7.44
C THR A 69 -1.32 -3.18 7.10
N ALA A 70 -2.55 -3.11 6.58
CA ALA A 70 -3.23 -1.83 6.37
C ALA A 70 -3.49 -1.11 7.71
N ALA A 71 -4.08 -1.80 8.69
CA ALA A 71 -4.36 -1.25 10.02
C ALA A 71 -3.11 -0.71 10.72
N ARG A 72 -2.00 -1.46 10.72
CA ARG A 72 -0.72 -1.01 11.27
C ARG A 72 -0.20 0.27 10.59
N ARG A 73 -0.34 0.37 9.27
CA ARG A 73 0.07 1.56 8.52
C ARG A 73 -0.81 2.76 8.82
N LYS A 74 -2.13 2.57 8.92
CA LYS A 74 -3.07 3.63 9.34
C LYS A 74 -2.75 4.14 10.74
N ARG A 75 -2.58 3.24 11.72
CA ARG A 75 -2.19 3.59 13.09
C ARG A 75 -0.92 4.45 13.12
N LYS A 76 0.11 4.05 12.36
CA LYS A 76 1.37 4.81 12.29
C LYS A 76 1.18 6.20 11.68
N ALA A 77 0.36 6.33 10.63
CA ALA A 77 0.09 7.63 10.02
C ALA A 77 -0.70 8.57 10.96
N ALA A 78 -1.70 8.04 11.67
CA ALA A 78 -2.45 8.78 12.68
C ALA A 78 -1.55 9.28 13.82
N LEU A 79 -0.67 8.43 14.35
CA LEU A 79 0.28 8.80 15.40
C LEU A 79 1.23 9.92 14.95
N LEU A 80 1.71 9.85 13.70
CA LEU A 80 2.58 10.89 13.14
C LEU A 80 1.86 12.22 12.95
N LEU A 81 0.59 12.21 12.52
CA LEU A 81 -0.21 13.42 12.42
C LEU A 81 -0.40 14.05 13.80
N ARG A 82 -0.79 13.24 14.80
CA ARG A 82 -0.99 13.69 16.18
C ARG A 82 0.27 14.35 16.74
N ARG A 83 1.42 13.70 16.61
CA ARG A 83 2.71 14.25 17.05
C ARG A 83 3.09 15.55 16.33
N SER A 84 2.66 15.73 15.09
CA SER A 84 2.91 16.94 14.30
C SER A 84 1.99 18.10 14.66
N LEU A 85 0.92 17.87 15.43
CA LEU A 85 -0.02 18.89 15.89
C LEU A 85 0.23 19.28 17.35
N GLU A 86 0.79 18.38 18.15
CA GLU A 86 1.09 18.59 19.58
C GLU A 86 2.45 19.26 19.84
N GLY A 87 3.32 19.36 18.82
CA GLY A 87 4.63 20.02 18.91
C GLY A 87 4.75 21.13 17.89
#